data_AF-A0A316GU60-F1
#
_entry.id   AF-A0A316GU60-F1
#
_cell.length_a   1.000
_cell.length_b   1.000
_cell.length_c   1.000
_cell.angle_alpha   90.00
_cell.angle_beta   90.00
_cell.angle_gamma   90.00
#
_symmetry.space_group_name_H-M   'P 1'
#
loop_
_entity.id
_entity.type
_entity.pdbx_description
1 polymer ?
#
loop_
_entity_poly.entity_id
_entity_poly.type
_entity_poly.pdbx_seq_one_letter_code
_entity_poly.pdbx_strand_id
1 'polypeptide(L)'
;MAYRFEEYRTAVLRDYEKQKASGKLPLKLAFPTVVNLKEHALSACKERFLRIDENVLISFFERQSDPDAYIDAINKADADIFRPVNYFLKGRTQNPEEKQIELLAWLTDFANRPYSNYISKVTEKKGVRAIITHIGAIPQTLWEHIPIKYLKLCIYIIIPVLFLTLFLLKDIGGPGRAAPGFVYVCESPTAIRYHLRINCIGLRNCQHRIIKISVNDAKQTGLTLCHLEGG
;
A
#
# COMPACT_ATOMS: atom_id res chain seq x y z
N MET A 1 11.77 3.37 14.89
CA MET A 1 11.07 3.58 13.59
C MET A 1 12.01 4.01 12.46
N ALA A 2 13.03 4.85 12.72
CA ALA A 2 13.99 5.35 11.71
C ALA A 2 14.59 4.29 10.76
N TYR A 3 14.93 3.09 11.28
CA TYR A 3 15.52 2.01 10.47
C TYR A 3 14.70 1.63 9.23
N ARG A 4 13.36 1.63 9.32
CA ARG A 4 12.52 1.25 8.18
C ARG A 4 12.46 2.33 7.10
N PHE A 5 12.67 3.60 7.46
CA PHE A 5 12.69 4.70 6.49
C PHE A 5 14.02 4.75 5.74
N GLU A 6 15.13 4.43 6.41
CA GLU A 6 16.44 4.27 5.77
C GLU A 6 16.41 3.24 4.62
N GLU A 7 15.71 2.12 4.82
CA GLU A 7 15.49 1.10 3.78
C GLU A 7 14.75 1.68 2.56
N TYR A 8 13.71 2.50 2.80
CA TYR A 8 12.95 3.17 1.75
C TYR A 8 13.81 4.18 0.98
N ARG A 9 14.51 5.08 1.69
CA ARG A 9 15.44 6.04 1.09
C ARG A 9 16.49 5.34 0.22
N THR A 10 17.08 4.27 0.73
CA THR A 10 18.05 3.47 -0.01
C THR A 10 17.42 2.83 -1.25
N ALA A 11 16.19 2.34 -1.16
CA ALA A 11 15.48 1.76 -2.28
C ALA A 11 15.16 2.79 -3.38
N VAL A 12 14.70 3.99 -2.99
CA VAL A 12 14.42 5.10 -3.92
C VAL A 12 15.70 5.54 -4.62
N LEU A 13 16.78 5.78 -3.88
CA LEU A 13 18.06 6.20 -4.46
C LEU A 13 18.64 5.14 -5.40
N ARG A 14 18.58 3.86 -5.01
CA ARG A 14 19.03 2.75 -5.85
C ARG A 14 18.23 2.66 -7.15
N ASP A 15 16.93 2.87 -7.09
CA ASP A 15 16.06 2.86 -8.27
C ASP A 15 16.40 4.02 -9.20
N TYR A 16 16.55 5.23 -8.68
CA TYR A 16 17.02 6.40 -9.43
C TYR A 16 18.35 6.13 -10.15
N GLU A 17 19.38 5.65 -9.43
CA GLU A 17 20.69 5.36 -10.04
C GLU A 17 20.62 4.27 -11.10
N LYS A 18 19.78 3.25 -10.89
CA LYS A 18 19.52 2.20 -11.89
C LYS A 18 18.85 2.76 -13.15
N GLN A 19 17.83 3.61 -12.98
CA GLN A 19 17.16 4.24 -14.12
C GLN A 19 18.11 5.20 -14.87
N LYS A 20 19.01 5.88 -14.15
CA LYS A 20 20.05 6.75 -14.71
C LYS A 20 21.06 5.96 -15.53
N ALA A 21 21.61 4.89 -14.96
CA ALA A 21 22.59 4.03 -15.64
C ALA A 21 22.01 3.30 -16.86
N SER A 22 20.72 3.01 -16.86
CA SER A 22 20.03 2.37 -17.99
C SER A 22 19.54 3.34 -19.07
N GLY A 23 19.75 4.65 -18.90
CA GLY A 23 19.27 5.67 -19.84
C GLY A 23 17.74 5.81 -19.90
N LYS A 24 17.03 5.25 -18.93
CA LYS A 24 15.56 5.31 -18.86
C LYS A 24 15.04 6.64 -18.29
N LEU A 25 15.86 7.34 -17.51
CA LEU A 25 15.48 8.65 -16.99
C LEU A 25 15.47 9.69 -18.13
N PRO A 26 14.47 10.59 -18.15
CA PRO A 26 14.52 11.79 -18.97
C PRO A 26 15.83 12.56 -18.72
N LEU A 27 16.41 13.16 -19.78
CA LEU A 27 17.67 13.90 -19.70
C LEU A 27 17.71 14.91 -18.55
N LYS A 28 16.58 15.59 -18.30
CA LYS A 28 16.41 16.57 -17.22
C LYS A 28 16.63 15.97 -15.82
N LEU A 29 16.22 14.73 -15.60
CA LEU A 29 16.40 14.01 -14.34
C LEU A 29 17.79 13.37 -14.21
N ALA A 30 18.39 12.94 -15.32
CA ALA A 30 19.75 12.40 -15.32
C ALA A 30 20.79 13.46 -14.90
N PHE A 31 20.53 14.73 -15.24
CA PHE A 31 21.33 15.90 -14.87
C PHE A 31 20.51 16.87 -14.01
N PRO A 32 20.32 16.55 -12.71
CA PRO A 32 19.42 17.32 -11.87
C PRO A 32 19.95 18.74 -11.62
N THR A 33 19.06 19.70 -11.87
CA THR A 33 19.13 21.09 -11.43
C THR A 33 17.78 21.44 -10.83
N VAL A 34 17.71 22.47 -9.97
CA VAL A 34 16.42 22.91 -9.39
C VAL A 34 15.37 23.21 -10.46
N VAL A 35 15.80 23.81 -11.58
CA VAL A 35 14.94 24.09 -12.74
C VAL A 35 14.49 22.80 -13.42
N ASN A 36 15.41 21.88 -13.71
CA ASN A 36 15.07 20.61 -14.37
C ASN A 36 14.13 19.76 -13.52
N LEU A 37 14.31 19.76 -12.19
CA LEU A 37 13.43 19.06 -11.26
C LEU A 37 12.02 19.68 -11.26
N LYS A 38 11.93 21.02 -11.26
CA LYS A 38 10.64 21.74 -11.37
C LYS A 38 9.93 21.44 -12.69
N GLU A 39 10.64 21.52 -13.81
CA GLU A 39 10.07 21.20 -15.13
C GLU A 39 9.60 19.76 -15.22
N HIS A 40 10.37 18.82 -14.64
CA HIS A 40 9.93 17.43 -14.58
C HIS A 40 8.72 17.25 -13.64
N ALA A 41 8.66 17.96 -12.52
CA ALA A 41 7.48 17.97 -11.64
C ALA A 41 6.22 18.42 -12.39
N LEU A 42 6.33 19.44 -13.25
CA LEU A 42 5.22 19.90 -14.09
C LEU A 42 4.75 18.83 -15.08
N SER A 43 5.69 18.18 -15.80
CA SER A 43 5.36 17.07 -16.71
C SER A 43 4.75 15.88 -15.97
N ALA A 44 5.32 15.50 -14.82
CA ALA A 44 4.79 14.46 -13.95
C ALA A 44 3.36 14.75 -13.50
N CYS A 45 3.07 15.98 -13.08
CA CYS A 45 1.73 16.36 -12.65
C CYS A 45 0.73 16.32 -13.82
N LYS A 46 1.14 16.74 -15.02
CA LYS A 46 0.29 16.69 -16.23
C LYS A 46 0.00 15.27 -16.72
N GLU A 47 0.99 14.39 -16.68
CA GLU A 47 0.92 13.09 -17.35
C GLU A 47 0.49 11.95 -16.42
N ARG A 48 0.82 12.05 -15.12
CA ARG A 48 0.69 10.94 -14.15
C ARG A 48 0.23 11.40 -12.77
N PHE A 49 -0.74 12.31 -12.73
CA PHE A 49 -1.38 12.68 -11.47
C PHE A 49 -2.08 11.48 -10.82
N LEU A 50 -1.70 11.14 -9.59
CA LEU A 50 -2.36 10.11 -8.80
C LEU A 50 -2.72 10.65 -7.42
N ARG A 51 -3.94 10.39 -6.95
CA ARG A 51 -4.40 10.82 -5.61
C ARG A 51 -3.55 10.27 -4.47
N ILE A 52 -2.89 9.13 -4.65
CA ILE A 52 -1.96 8.58 -3.65
C ILE A 52 -0.75 9.49 -3.40
N ASP A 53 -0.39 10.34 -4.37
CA ASP A 53 0.73 11.27 -4.31
C ASP A 53 0.29 12.64 -3.73
N GLU A 54 -1.00 12.85 -3.46
CA GLU A 54 -1.53 14.13 -2.97
C GLU A 54 -0.87 14.55 -1.65
N ASN A 55 -0.57 13.60 -0.75
CA ASN A 55 0.10 13.90 0.52
C ASN A 55 1.48 14.52 0.32
N VAL A 56 2.28 14.05 -0.64
CA VAL A 56 3.59 14.67 -0.92
C VAL A 56 3.39 16.02 -1.59
N LEU A 57 2.45 16.15 -2.53
CA LEU A 57 2.17 17.43 -3.17
C LEU A 57 1.72 18.50 -2.17
N ILE A 58 0.82 18.16 -1.24
CA ILE A 58 0.36 19.06 -0.15
C ILE A 58 1.54 19.56 0.69
N SER A 59 2.52 18.70 0.96
CA SER A 59 3.66 19.07 1.82
C SER A 59 4.61 20.12 1.23
N PHE A 60 4.53 20.37 -0.09
CA PHE A 60 5.38 21.33 -0.80
C PHE A 60 4.59 22.46 -1.49
N PHE A 61 3.36 22.20 -1.92
CA PHE A 61 2.55 23.11 -2.74
C PHE A 61 1.18 23.42 -2.14
N GLU A 62 0.97 23.06 -0.87
CA GLU A 62 -0.31 23.20 -0.17
C GLU A 62 -1.45 22.38 -0.80
N ARG A 63 -2.62 22.37 -0.16
CA ARG A 63 -3.78 21.67 -0.68
C ARG A 63 -4.39 22.46 -1.83
N GLN A 64 -4.54 21.80 -2.98
CA GLN A 64 -5.19 22.35 -4.16
C GLN A 64 -6.50 21.63 -4.45
N SER A 65 -7.39 22.25 -5.24
CA SER A 65 -8.72 21.72 -5.56
C SER A 65 -8.68 20.52 -6.51
N ASP A 66 -7.75 20.54 -7.46
CA ASP A 66 -7.70 19.64 -8.60
C ASP A 66 -6.27 19.59 -9.20
N PRO A 67 -6.01 18.68 -10.15
CA PRO A 67 -4.69 18.56 -10.77
C PRO A 67 -4.21 19.81 -11.50
N ASP A 68 -5.10 20.58 -12.12
CA ASP A 68 -4.72 21.82 -12.84
C ASP A 68 -4.26 22.90 -11.86
N ALA A 69 -4.96 23.03 -10.72
CA ALA A 69 -4.53 23.89 -9.63
C ALA A 69 -3.16 23.46 -9.04
N TYR A 70 -2.86 22.17 -8.99
CA TYR A 70 -1.51 21.68 -8.64
C TYR A 70 -0.46 22.07 -9.69
N ILE A 71 -0.77 21.94 -10.98
CA ILE A 71 0.13 22.36 -12.06
C ILE A 71 0.44 23.86 -11.93
N ASP A 72 -0.58 24.68 -11.69
CA ASP A 72 -0.43 26.12 -11.47
C ASP A 72 0.41 26.44 -10.23
N ALA A 73 0.17 25.74 -9.11
CA ALA A 73 0.93 25.90 -7.88
C ALA A 73 2.41 25.54 -8.09
N ILE A 74 2.70 24.41 -8.75
CA ILE A 74 4.08 24.00 -9.09
C ILE A 74 4.71 25.04 -10.02
N ASN A 75 3.98 25.57 -10.99
CA ASN A 75 4.52 26.54 -11.94
C ASN A 75 4.89 27.87 -11.25
N LYS A 76 4.06 28.32 -10.31
CA LYS A 76 4.28 29.55 -9.52
C LYS A 76 5.33 29.40 -8.41
N ALA A 77 5.53 28.18 -7.91
CA ALA A 77 6.46 27.90 -6.83
C ALA A 77 7.92 28.27 -7.18
N ASP A 78 8.69 28.68 -6.17
CA ASP A 78 10.12 28.89 -6.34
C ASP A 78 10.83 27.56 -6.67
N ALA A 79 11.76 27.58 -7.63
CA ALA A 79 12.56 26.40 -7.98
C ALA A 79 13.40 25.90 -6.79
N ASP A 80 13.72 26.77 -5.83
CA ASP A 80 14.47 26.43 -4.63
C ASP A 80 13.78 25.42 -3.71
N ILE A 81 12.47 25.20 -3.86
CA ILE A 81 11.78 24.09 -3.19
C ILE A 81 12.44 22.74 -3.50
N PHE A 82 13.00 22.59 -4.70
CA PHE A 82 13.68 21.36 -5.14
C PHE A 82 15.16 21.30 -4.72
N ARG A 83 15.70 22.35 -4.09
CA ARG A 83 17.11 22.44 -3.68
C ARG A 83 17.53 21.30 -2.74
N PRO A 84 16.75 20.90 -1.71
CA PRO A 84 17.13 19.79 -0.84
C PRO A 84 17.27 18.47 -1.58
N VAL A 85 16.34 18.16 -2.49
CA VAL A 85 16.40 16.96 -3.33
C VAL A 85 17.62 17.00 -4.27
N ASN A 86 17.85 18.15 -4.91
CA ASN A 86 19.02 18.35 -5.76
C ASN A 86 20.35 18.17 -5.01
N TYR A 87 20.45 18.65 -3.75
CA TYR A 87 21.63 18.46 -2.92
C TYR A 87 21.82 17.00 -2.51
N PHE A 88 20.74 16.31 -2.15
CA PHE A 88 20.78 14.87 -1.88
C PHE A 88 21.27 14.08 -3.09
N LEU A 89 20.71 14.31 -4.28
CA LEU A 89 21.13 13.65 -5.53
C LEU A 89 22.57 13.95 -5.94
N LYS A 90 23.12 15.09 -5.52
CA LYS A 90 24.53 15.47 -5.75
C LYS A 90 25.48 14.99 -4.64
N GLY A 91 24.98 14.23 -3.67
CA GLY A 91 25.78 13.74 -2.54
C GLY A 91 26.20 14.83 -1.55
N ARG A 92 25.61 16.04 -1.63
CA ARG A 92 25.89 17.16 -0.71
C ARG A 92 25.15 17.03 0.62
N THR A 93 24.12 16.19 0.67
CA THR A 93 23.34 15.90 1.87
C THR A 93 23.21 14.38 1.99
N GLN A 94 23.50 13.82 3.17
CA GLN A 94 23.39 12.36 3.40
C GLN A 94 22.04 11.97 4.01
N ASN A 95 21.46 12.86 4.82
CA ASN A 95 20.24 12.61 5.59
C ASN A 95 19.16 13.66 5.31
N PRO A 96 18.52 13.61 4.12
CA PRO A 96 17.39 14.47 3.80
C PRO A 96 16.16 14.11 4.67
N GLU A 97 15.27 15.08 4.86
CA GLU A 97 13.97 14.88 5.51
C GLU A 97 13.10 13.89 4.73
N GLU A 98 12.18 13.21 5.42
CA GLU A 98 11.33 12.18 4.81
C GLU A 98 10.53 12.69 3.60
N LYS A 99 9.95 13.90 3.70
CA LYS A 99 9.21 14.54 2.60
C LYS A 99 10.07 14.75 1.34
N GLN A 100 11.38 14.95 1.49
CA GLN A 100 12.29 15.17 0.35
C GLN A 100 12.54 13.84 -0.39
N ILE A 101 12.60 12.72 0.35
CA ILE A 101 12.66 11.38 -0.24
C ILE A 101 11.34 11.01 -0.89
N GLU A 102 10.20 11.36 -0.30
CA GLU A 102 8.90 11.16 -0.93
C GLU A 102 8.76 11.97 -2.22
N LEU A 103 9.24 13.22 -2.22
CA LEU A 103 9.25 14.05 -3.43
C LEU A 103 10.14 13.42 -4.51
N LEU A 104 11.31 12.91 -4.15
CA LEU A 104 12.16 12.19 -5.09
C LEU A 104 11.48 10.93 -5.64
N ALA A 105 10.88 10.11 -4.78
CA ALA A 105 10.17 8.90 -5.18
C ALA A 105 9.02 9.21 -6.14
N TRP A 106 8.29 10.30 -5.89
CA TRP A 106 7.30 10.81 -6.82
C TRP A 106 7.91 11.27 -8.13
N LEU A 107 8.98 12.07 -8.13
CA LEU A 107 9.64 12.57 -9.34
C LEU A 107 10.17 11.44 -10.24
N THR A 108 10.71 10.35 -9.66
CA THR A 108 11.32 9.25 -10.43
C THR A 108 10.34 8.12 -10.76
N ASP A 109 9.03 8.34 -10.55
CA ASP A 109 7.99 7.33 -10.73
C ASP A 109 8.29 6.00 -10.00
N PHE A 110 8.80 6.08 -8.77
CA PHE A 110 9.14 4.88 -7.99
C PHE A 110 7.89 4.02 -7.72
N ALA A 111 7.90 2.76 -8.16
CA ALA A 111 6.72 1.89 -8.19
C ALA A 111 6.11 1.55 -6.82
N ASN A 112 6.86 1.74 -5.73
CA ASN A 112 6.39 1.43 -4.38
C ASN A 112 6.16 2.68 -3.52
N ARG A 113 6.08 3.87 -4.13
CA ARG A 113 5.70 5.09 -3.41
C ARG A 113 4.21 5.10 -3.05
N PRO A 114 3.79 5.91 -2.07
CA PRO A 114 4.64 6.55 -1.05
C PRO A 114 5.19 5.52 -0.05
N TYR A 115 5.93 5.97 0.97
CA TYR A 115 6.53 5.13 2.00
C TYR A 115 5.56 4.12 2.62
N SER A 116 4.29 4.51 2.83
CA SER A 116 3.26 3.62 3.36
C SER A 116 3.03 2.38 2.48
N ASN A 117 3.07 2.55 1.16
CA ASN A 117 2.92 1.45 0.19
C ASN A 117 4.18 0.58 0.13
N TYR A 118 5.36 1.18 0.31
CA TYR A 118 6.60 0.43 0.43
C TYR A 118 6.57 -0.48 1.67
N ILE A 119 6.16 0.05 2.82
CA ILE A 119 6.10 -0.71 4.07
C ILE A 119 5.05 -1.81 4.04
N SER A 120 3.88 -1.58 3.44
CA SER A 120 2.88 -2.64 3.29
C SER A 120 3.43 -3.82 2.48
N LYS A 121 4.06 -3.53 1.32
CA LYS A 121 4.69 -4.55 0.46
C LYS A 121 5.86 -5.27 1.12
N VAL A 122 6.71 -4.55 1.87
CA VAL A 122 7.83 -5.17 2.60
C VAL A 122 7.32 -6.09 3.72
N THR A 123 6.29 -5.65 4.45
CA THR A 123 5.66 -6.44 5.51
C THR A 123 5.04 -7.72 4.95
N GLU A 124 4.31 -7.63 3.85
CA GLU A 124 3.72 -8.78 3.16
C GLU A 124 4.79 -9.81 2.74
N LYS A 125 5.86 -9.35 2.08
CA LYS A 125 6.98 -10.22 1.67
C LYS A 125 7.67 -10.90 2.87
N LYS A 126 7.88 -10.17 3.97
CA LYS A 126 8.47 -10.73 5.20
C LYS A 126 7.54 -11.79 5.82
N GLY A 127 6.23 -11.56 5.83
CA GLY A 127 5.24 -12.53 6.28
C GLY A 127 5.25 -13.82 5.45
N VAL A 128 5.22 -13.70 4.11
CA VAL A 128 5.32 -14.84 3.20
C VAL A 128 6.64 -15.59 3.39
N ARG A 129 7.77 -14.88 3.51
CA ARG A 129 9.09 -15.50 3.76
C ARG A 129 9.10 -16.28 5.06
N ALA A 130 8.54 -15.72 6.15
CA ALA A 130 8.46 -16.40 7.44
C ALA A 130 7.62 -17.68 7.35
N ILE A 131 6.47 -17.64 6.67
CA ILE A 131 5.63 -18.82 6.42
C ILE A 131 6.42 -19.88 5.64
N ILE A 132 7.13 -19.51 4.58
CA ILE A 132 7.96 -20.43 3.80
C ILE A 132 9.07 -21.04 4.66
N THR A 133 9.71 -20.27 5.55
CA THR A 133 10.74 -20.80 6.45
C THR A 133 10.18 -21.81 7.45
N HIS A 134 8.95 -21.59 7.95
CA HIS A 134 8.27 -22.56 8.83
C HIS A 134 7.81 -23.82 8.09
N ILE A 135 7.40 -23.71 6.82
CA ILE A 135 7.03 -24.86 5.98
C ILE A 135 8.27 -25.60 5.46
N GLY A 136 9.37 -24.90 5.20
CA GLY A 136 10.64 -25.45 4.70
C GLY A 136 11.47 -26.19 5.75
N ALA A 137 11.01 -26.25 7.00
CA ALA A 137 11.58 -27.11 8.05
C ALA A 137 11.05 -28.56 7.99
N ILE A 138 10.41 -28.96 6.88
CA ILE A 138 10.14 -30.37 6.60
C ILE A 138 11.48 -31.02 6.25
N PRO A 139 11.93 -32.04 7.00
CA PRO A 139 13.24 -32.65 6.80
C PRO A 139 13.36 -33.23 5.38
N GLN A 140 14.49 -32.92 4.73
CA GLN A 140 14.84 -33.34 3.36
C GLN A 140 14.85 -34.87 3.18
N THR A 141 14.92 -35.62 4.28
CA THR A 141 14.83 -37.08 4.36
C THR A 141 13.45 -37.65 4.00
N LEU A 142 12.39 -36.83 3.96
CA LEU A 142 11.06 -37.27 3.51
C LEU A 142 10.97 -37.44 1.98
N TRP A 143 11.99 -37.00 1.23
CA TRP A 143 11.95 -36.86 -0.22
C TRP A 143 12.76 -37.97 -0.94
N GLU A 144 13.60 -38.71 -0.21
CA GLU A 144 14.52 -39.70 -0.79
C GLU A 144 13.94 -41.11 -0.97
N HIS A 145 12.78 -41.42 -0.39
CA HIS A 145 12.13 -42.73 -0.52
C HIS A 145 10.96 -42.77 -1.51
N ILE A 146 10.73 -41.71 -2.29
CA ILE A 146 9.70 -41.71 -3.34
C ILE A 146 10.40 -41.91 -4.68
N PRO A 147 10.33 -43.10 -5.31
CA PRO A 147 11.01 -43.32 -6.58
C PRO A 147 10.42 -42.38 -7.64
N ILE A 148 11.28 -41.63 -8.35
CA ILE A 148 10.91 -40.58 -9.32
C ILE A 148 9.90 -41.06 -10.38
N LYS A 149 9.85 -42.37 -10.64
CA LYS A 149 8.88 -43.01 -11.54
C LYS A 149 7.44 -42.88 -11.04
N TYR A 150 7.22 -42.94 -9.71
CA TYR A 150 5.92 -42.73 -9.09
C TYR A 150 5.57 -41.25 -8.94
N LEU A 151 6.56 -40.35 -8.89
CA LEU A 151 6.31 -38.89 -8.88
C LEU A 151 5.65 -38.43 -10.18
N LYS A 152 6.14 -38.93 -11.33
CA LYS A 152 5.49 -38.69 -12.63
C LYS A 152 4.11 -39.35 -12.71
N LEU A 153 3.94 -40.56 -12.18
CA LEU A 153 2.65 -41.24 -12.16
C LEU A 153 1.63 -40.49 -11.28
N CYS A 154 2.04 -39.99 -10.12
CA CYS A 154 1.24 -39.13 -9.24
C CYS A 154 0.90 -37.80 -9.91
N ILE A 155 1.82 -37.17 -10.63
CA ILE A 155 1.53 -35.94 -11.39
C ILE A 155 0.51 -36.21 -12.49
N TYR A 156 0.63 -37.32 -13.24
CA TYR A 156 -0.25 -37.64 -14.36
C TYR A 156 -1.59 -38.29 -13.96
N ILE A 157 -1.72 -38.88 -12.77
CA ILE A 157 -2.97 -39.46 -12.26
C ILE A 157 -3.61 -38.55 -11.22
N ILE A 158 -2.86 -38.10 -10.21
CA ILE A 158 -3.42 -37.35 -9.09
C ILE A 158 -3.76 -35.93 -9.50
N ILE A 159 -2.96 -35.23 -10.31
CA ILE A 159 -3.30 -33.85 -10.70
C ILE A 159 -4.57 -33.79 -11.55
N PRO A 160 -4.77 -34.60 -12.61
CA PRO A 160 -6.03 -34.56 -13.36
C PRO A 160 -7.21 -35.13 -12.56
N VAL A 161 -7.02 -36.12 -11.67
CA VAL A 161 -8.09 -36.57 -10.76
C VAL A 161 -8.45 -35.49 -9.74
N LEU A 162 -7.46 -34.76 -9.19
CA LEU A 162 -7.67 -33.63 -8.29
C LEU A 162 -8.31 -32.44 -9.02
N PHE A 163 -7.94 -32.22 -10.27
CA PHE A 163 -8.51 -31.17 -11.11
C PHE A 163 -9.95 -31.50 -11.53
N LEU A 164 -10.23 -32.79 -11.83
CA LEU A 164 -11.57 -33.30 -12.13
C LEU A 164 -12.45 -33.30 -10.88
N THR A 165 -11.93 -33.66 -9.71
CA THR A 165 -12.70 -33.55 -8.45
C THR A 165 -12.95 -32.09 -8.07
N LEU A 166 -11.99 -31.18 -8.26
CA LEU A 166 -12.20 -29.73 -8.09
C LEU A 166 -13.21 -29.16 -9.10
N PHE A 167 -13.23 -29.69 -10.33
CA PHE A 167 -14.21 -29.32 -11.35
C PHE A 167 -15.62 -29.84 -11.01
N LEU A 168 -15.72 -31.04 -10.40
CA LEU A 168 -16.97 -31.62 -9.91
C LEU A 168 -17.46 -31.00 -8.58
N LEU A 169 -16.55 -30.39 -7.80
CA LEU A 169 -16.89 -29.65 -6.58
C LEU A 169 -17.31 -28.20 -6.83
N LYS A 170 -17.23 -27.69 -8.06
CA LYS A 170 -17.69 -26.32 -8.40
C LYS A 170 -19.20 -26.11 -8.21
N ASP A 171 -19.99 -27.18 -8.27
CA ASP A 171 -21.45 -27.14 -8.11
C ASP A 171 -21.92 -27.49 -6.69
N ILE A 172 -21.01 -27.89 -5.79
CA ILE A 172 -21.29 -27.78 -4.35
C ILE A 172 -20.96 -26.33 -3.98
N GLY A 173 -21.90 -25.43 -4.29
CA GLY A 173 -22.00 -24.11 -3.70
C GLY A 173 -22.11 -24.26 -2.19
N GLY A 174 -20.99 -24.53 -1.53
CA GLY A 174 -20.85 -24.31 -0.10
C GLY A 174 -21.19 -22.85 0.15
N PRO A 175 -21.97 -22.52 1.20
CA PRO A 175 -22.32 -21.14 1.48
C PRO A 175 -21.02 -20.37 1.53
N GLY A 176 -20.82 -19.49 0.55
CA GLY A 176 -19.68 -18.59 0.53
C GLY A 176 -19.55 -18.04 1.92
N ARG A 177 -18.36 -18.18 2.54
CA ARG A 177 -18.09 -17.63 3.87
C ARG A 177 -18.59 -16.20 3.82
N ALA A 178 -19.75 -15.96 4.42
CA ALA A 178 -20.39 -14.67 4.41
C ALA A 178 -19.34 -13.75 5.01
N ALA A 179 -18.88 -12.78 4.20
CA ALA A 179 -18.00 -11.74 4.69
C ALA A 179 -18.62 -11.25 6.01
N PRO A 180 -17.83 -11.16 7.10
CA PRO A 180 -18.38 -10.74 8.38
C PRO A 180 -19.08 -9.40 8.15
N GLY A 181 -20.37 -9.35 8.47
CA GLY A 181 -21.16 -8.13 8.35
C GLY A 181 -20.40 -6.99 9.02
N PHE A 182 -20.33 -5.85 8.36
CA PHE A 182 -19.76 -4.65 8.96
C PHE A 182 -20.85 -3.90 9.72
N VAL A 183 -20.47 -3.29 10.83
CA VAL A 183 -21.34 -2.49 11.68
C VAL A 183 -20.72 -1.13 11.93
N TYR A 184 -21.58 -0.18 12.26
CA TYR A 184 -21.26 1.21 12.52
C TYR A 184 -21.30 1.47 14.02
N VAL A 185 -20.24 2.07 14.54
CA VAL A 185 -20.09 2.40 15.97
C VAL A 185 -19.72 3.88 16.11
N CYS A 186 -20.31 4.55 17.10
CA CYS A 186 -19.96 5.93 17.47
C CYS A 186 -18.68 5.89 18.33
N GLU A 187 -17.60 6.53 17.88
CA GLU A 187 -16.26 6.60 18.51
C GLU A 187 -16.29 7.52 19.74
N SER A 188 -17.04 7.12 20.76
CA SER A 188 -17.12 7.80 22.05
C SER A 188 -16.80 6.80 23.16
N PRO A 189 -16.13 7.22 24.24
CA PRO A 189 -15.79 6.34 25.36
C PRO A 189 -17.04 5.80 26.10
N THR A 190 -18.21 6.40 25.86
CA THR A 190 -19.49 6.02 26.43
C THR A 190 -20.35 5.16 25.48
N ALA A 191 -19.83 4.75 24.32
CA ALA A 191 -20.59 3.94 23.38
C ALA A 191 -20.82 2.53 23.93
N ILE A 192 -22.10 2.13 23.99
CA ILE A 192 -22.52 0.80 24.47
C ILE A 192 -23.18 -0.05 23.38
N ARG A 193 -23.41 0.53 22.20
CA ARG A 193 -24.20 -0.08 21.11
C ARG A 193 -23.53 0.06 19.75
N TYR A 194 -23.74 -0.94 18.90
CA TYR A 194 -23.39 -0.91 17.48
C TYR A 194 -24.65 -0.94 16.60
N HIS A 195 -24.50 -0.47 15.36
CA HIS A 195 -25.60 -0.27 14.41
C HIS A 195 -25.33 -1.00 13.10
N LEU A 196 -26.35 -1.59 12.48
CA LEU A 196 -26.24 -2.25 11.18
C LEU A 196 -26.23 -1.23 10.03
N ARG A 197 -26.93 -0.10 10.21
CA ARG A 197 -27.03 0.97 9.22
C ARG A 197 -26.44 2.27 9.76
N ILE A 198 -25.70 2.98 8.91
CA ILE A 198 -25.12 4.29 9.23
C ILE A 198 -26.19 5.36 9.53
N ASN A 199 -27.37 5.23 8.93
CA ASN A 199 -28.48 6.17 9.06
C ASN A 199 -29.47 5.79 10.18
N CYS A 200 -29.06 4.94 11.13
CA CYS A 200 -29.90 4.59 12.28
C CYS A 200 -30.23 5.84 13.11
N ILE A 201 -31.45 5.92 13.64
CA ILE A 201 -31.93 7.03 14.49
C ILE A 201 -30.96 7.28 15.66
N GLY A 202 -30.39 6.21 16.23
CA GLY A 202 -29.43 6.29 17.33
C GLY A 202 -28.07 6.91 16.93
N LEU A 203 -27.72 6.92 15.65
CA LEU A 203 -26.51 7.57 15.12
C LEU A 203 -26.79 8.98 14.58
N ARG A 204 -28.04 9.32 14.27
CA ARG A 204 -28.42 10.58 13.61
C ARG A 204 -28.00 11.84 14.38
N ASN A 205 -27.92 11.74 15.71
CA ASN A 205 -27.50 12.82 16.60
C ASN A 205 -26.11 12.57 17.25
N CYS A 206 -25.34 11.56 16.83
CA CYS A 206 -23.98 11.33 17.33
C CYS A 206 -23.09 12.49 16.87
N GLN A 207 -22.51 13.24 17.81
CA GLN A 207 -21.54 14.31 17.55
C GLN A 207 -20.10 13.78 17.38
N HIS A 208 -19.88 12.49 17.63
CA HIS A 208 -18.60 11.83 17.51
C HIS A 208 -18.45 11.15 16.15
N ARG A 209 -17.23 10.72 15.83
CA ARG A 209 -16.92 10.05 14.57
C ARG A 209 -17.56 8.67 14.52
N ILE A 210 -18.19 8.33 13.40
CA ILE A 210 -18.77 7.00 13.16
C ILE A 210 -17.74 6.14 12.45
N ILE A 211 -17.33 5.03 13.07
CA ILE A 211 -16.37 4.07 12.53
C ILE A 211 -17.08 2.81 12.06
N LYS A 212 -16.56 2.20 10.98
CA LYS A 212 -17.05 0.93 10.43
C LYS A 212 -16.11 -0.18 10.88
N ILE A 213 -16.63 -1.10 11.69
CA ILE A 213 -15.87 -2.23 12.25
C ILE A 213 -16.59 -3.56 11.95
N SER A 214 -15.96 -4.71 12.22
CA SER A 214 -16.63 -6.00 12.04
C SER A 214 -17.61 -6.30 13.19
N VAL A 215 -18.65 -7.10 12.93
CA VAL A 215 -19.56 -7.59 13.99
C VAL A 215 -18.79 -8.30 15.12
N ASN A 216 -17.69 -8.99 14.78
CA ASN A 216 -16.88 -9.71 15.78
C ASN A 216 -16.14 -8.74 16.70
N ASP A 217 -15.54 -7.68 16.16
CA ASP A 217 -14.85 -6.66 16.95
C ASP A 217 -15.83 -5.91 17.86
N ALA A 218 -17.03 -5.63 17.36
CA ALA A 218 -18.09 -5.00 18.14
C ALA A 218 -18.54 -5.89 19.32
N LYS A 219 -18.67 -7.21 19.10
CA LYS A 219 -19.03 -8.16 20.16
C LYS A 219 -17.90 -8.34 21.17
N GLN A 220 -16.65 -8.40 20.72
CA GLN A 220 -15.47 -8.53 21.60
C GLN A 220 -15.28 -7.30 22.49
N THR A 221 -15.66 -6.11 22.02
CA THR A 221 -15.65 -4.87 22.78
C THR A 221 -16.86 -4.71 23.72
N GLY A 222 -17.73 -5.72 23.81
CA GLY A 222 -18.89 -5.72 24.71
C GLY A 222 -20.06 -4.83 24.23
N LEU A 223 -20.03 -4.36 22.98
CA LEU A 223 -21.10 -3.56 22.41
C LEU A 223 -22.30 -4.44 22.07
N THR A 224 -23.50 -3.90 22.31
CA THR A 224 -24.77 -4.59 22.02
C THR A 224 -25.44 -4.05 20.76
N LEU A 225 -26.29 -4.84 20.10
CA LEU A 225 -27.02 -4.36 18.93
C LEU A 225 -28.00 -3.25 19.35
N CYS A 226 -28.13 -2.21 18.53
CA CYS A 226 -29.14 -1.17 18.74
C CYS A 226 -30.55 -1.78 18.80
N HIS A 227 -31.30 -1.48 19.87
CA HIS A 227 -32.66 -2.00 20.08
C HIS A 227 -33.62 -1.70 18.92
N LEU A 228 -33.43 -0.57 18.22
CA LEU A 228 -34.24 -0.15 17.08
C LEU A 228 -33.96 -0.97 15.80
N GLU A 229 -32.89 -1.75 15.78
CA GLU A 229 -32.49 -2.58 14.64
C GLU A 229 -32.53 -4.07 14.96
N GLY A 230 -32.84 -4.45 16.20
CA GLY A 230 -32.84 -5.84 16.69
C GLY A 230 -34.23 -6.48 16.82
N GLY A 231 -35.22 -5.97 16.08
CA GLY A 231 -36.59 -6.49 16.01
C GLY A 231 -36.86 -7.19 14.69
#